data_AF-A3D261-F1
#
_entry.id   AF-A3D261-F1
#
_cell.length_a   1.000
_cell.length_b   1.000
_cell.length_c   1.000
_cell.angle_alpha   90.00
_cell.angle_beta   90.00
_cell.angle_gamma   90.00
#
_symmetry.space_group_name_H-M   'P 1'
#
loop_
_entity.id
_entity.type
_entity.pdbx_description
1 polymer ?
#
loop_
_entity_poly.entity_id
_entity_poly.type
_entity_poly.pdbx_seq_one_letter_code
_entity_poly.pdbx_strand_id
1 'polypeptide(L)'
;MQAVPLPLNGAGNKAGRLEPPAIGSIVEIAFAYGRPDKPFIRCVLPFGWDLPAIKAGESRTQTREGVYQHIDDAGNFENKTDESLTNIIGKLAELQCQTHKVTASIEQNYHSPKTWLGSDSENVLKLLSELMETVNALATTCASHKHGNSPAPNEAGDFSSQASQANSQKGRLDPITK
;
A
#
# COMPACT_ATOMS: atom_id res chain seq x y z
N MET A 1 41.52 18.04 -9.07
CA MET A 1 41.82 16.59 -9.13
C MET A 1 40.66 15.92 -9.86
N GLN A 2 40.95 15.04 -10.83
CA GLN A 2 39.92 14.29 -11.56
C GLN A 2 39.58 13.02 -10.77
N ALA A 3 38.30 12.72 -10.60
CA ALA A 3 37.86 11.50 -9.91
C ALA A 3 38.22 10.25 -10.75
N VAL A 4 38.69 9.19 -10.09
CA VAL A 4 38.99 7.91 -10.73
C VAL A 4 37.70 7.09 -10.81
N PRO A 5 37.28 6.59 -11.99
CA PRO A 5 36.07 5.80 -12.14
C PRO A 5 36.04 4.53 -11.27
N LEU A 6 34.85 4.21 -10.74
CA LEU A 6 34.57 3.01 -9.93
C LEU A 6 34.47 1.74 -10.79
N PRO A 7 34.72 0.55 -10.22
CA PRO A 7 34.40 -0.70 -10.88
C PRO A 7 32.87 -0.85 -11.00
N LEU A 8 32.39 -1.34 -12.14
CA LEU A 8 30.97 -1.51 -12.42
C LEU A 8 30.68 -2.95 -12.82
N ASN A 9 29.67 -3.55 -12.19
CA ASN A 9 29.12 -4.84 -12.61
C ASN A 9 28.24 -4.72 -13.87
N GLY A 10 27.78 -3.50 -14.20
CA GLY A 10 27.05 -3.16 -15.42
C GLY A 10 27.06 -1.65 -15.62
N ALA A 11 27.18 -1.19 -16.87
CA ALA A 11 27.33 0.22 -17.23
C ALA A 11 26.37 0.62 -18.35
N GLY A 12 25.87 1.85 -18.31
CA GLY A 12 25.04 2.44 -19.37
C GLY A 12 24.79 3.93 -19.13
N ASN A 13 24.07 4.57 -20.06
CA ASN A 13 23.67 5.98 -19.89
C ASN A 13 22.81 6.12 -18.64
N LYS A 14 23.34 6.82 -17.62
CA LYS A 14 22.70 7.01 -16.31
C LYS A 14 22.33 5.68 -15.63
N ALA A 15 23.11 4.63 -15.84
CA ALA A 15 22.87 3.30 -15.29
C ALA A 15 24.15 2.68 -14.70
N GLY A 16 24.00 1.96 -13.59
CA GLY A 16 25.07 1.21 -12.93
C GLY A 16 24.88 1.14 -11.42
N ARG A 17 25.50 0.13 -10.77
CA ARG A 17 25.60 0.04 -9.32
C ARG A 17 26.92 0.69 -8.89
N LEU A 18 26.82 1.89 -8.33
CA LEU A 18 27.96 2.72 -7.94
C LEU A 18 28.15 2.65 -6.43
N GLU A 19 29.23 2.01 -5.99
CA GLU A 19 29.53 1.80 -4.57
C GLU A 19 30.93 2.33 -4.27
N PRO A 20 31.03 3.58 -3.78
CA PRO A 20 32.31 4.15 -3.40
C PRO A 20 32.94 3.34 -2.26
N PRO A 21 34.23 2.97 -2.35
CA PRO A 21 34.92 2.33 -1.25
C PRO A 21 35.04 3.27 -0.06
N ALA A 22 35.12 2.71 1.14
CA ALA A 22 35.39 3.48 2.35
C ALA A 22 36.79 4.13 2.29
N ILE A 23 36.96 5.25 2.99
CA ILE A 23 38.28 5.87 3.14
C ILE A 23 39.20 4.87 3.84
N GLY A 24 40.37 4.62 3.24
CA GLY A 24 41.34 3.63 3.73
C GLY A 24 41.23 2.25 3.09
N SER A 25 40.24 1.99 2.23
CA SER A 25 40.19 0.75 1.44
C SER A 25 41.36 0.65 0.46
N ILE A 26 41.84 -0.57 0.26
CA ILE A 26 42.87 -0.87 -0.72
C ILE A 26 42.19 -1.10 -2.07
N VAL A 27 42.68 -0.44 -3.12
CA VAL A 27 42.13 -0.55 -4.48
C VAL A 27 43.23 -0.88 -5.49
N GLU A 28 42.87 -1.66 -6.50
CA GLU A 28 43.71 -1.85 -7.67
C GLU A 28 43.41 -0.77 -8.71
N ILE A 29 44.44 0.00 -9.09
CA ILE A 29 44.34 0.99 -10.16
C ILE A 29 44.85 0.39 -11.46
N ALA A 30 44.06 0.57 -12.51
CA ALA A 30 44.42 0.20 -13.88
C ALA A 30 44.32 1.42 -14.80
N PHE A 31 45.00 1.34 -15.95
CA PHE A 31 45.03 2.40 -16.94
C PHE A 31 44.38 1.92 -18.22
N ALA A 32 43.26 2.55 -18.61
CA ALA A 32 42.54 2.17 -19.82
C ALA A 32 43.46 2.34 -21.04
N TYR A 33 43.57 1.30 -21.87
CA TYR A 33 44.45 1.28 -23.04
C TYR A 33 45.93 1.55 -22.71
N GLY A 34 46.38 1.29 -21.49
CA GLY A 34 47.74 1.58 -21.04
C GLY A 34 48.05 3.08 -20.90
N ARG A 35 47.04 3.95 -20.93
CA ARG A 35 47.21 5.41 -20.87
C ARG A 35 47.26 5.91 -19.43
N PRO A 36 48.38 6.50 -18.95
CA PRO A 36 48.50 7.02 -17.60
C PRO A 36 47.46 8.11 -17.26
N ASP A 37 46.97 8.83 -18.27
CA ASP A 37 45.95 9.87 -18.12
C ASP A 37 44.51 9.32 -18.05
N LYS A 38 44.33 8.00 -18.11
CA LYS A 38 43.01 7.33 -18.02
C LYS A 38 42.98 6.24 -16.93
N PRO A 39 43.21 6.58 -15.66
CA PRO A 39 43.10 5.62 -14.56
C PRO A 39 41.64 5.20 -14.33
N PHE A 40 41.43 3.98 -13.83
CA PHE A 40 40.16 3.51 -13.26
C PHE A 40 40.44 2.49 -12.15
N ILE A 41 39.50 2.33 -11.21
CA ILE A 41 39.58 1.28 -10.20
C ILE A 41 39.12 -0.03 -10.83
N ARG A 42 40.01 -1.02 -10.86
CA ARG A 42 39.72 -2.37 -11.36
C ARG A 42 38.99 -3.21 -10.32
N CYS A 43 39.45 -3.13 -9.07
CA CYS A 43 38.95 -3.95 -7.97
C CYS A 43 39.13 -3.19 -6.65
N VAL A 44 38.19 -3.35 -5.73
CA VAL A 44 38.33 -2.94 -4.33
C VAL A 44 38.63 -4.21 -3.53
N LEU A 45 39.75 -4.23 -2.81
CA LEU A 45 40.15 -5.40 -2.04
C LEU A 45 39.50 -5.37 -0.66
N PRO A 46 39.00 -6.52 -0.15
CA PRO A 46 38.21 -6.58 1.08
C PRO A 46 39.04 -6.48 2.36
N PHE A 47 40.37 -6.43 2.27
CA PHE A 47 41.24 -6.56 3.43
C PHE A 47 41.10 -5.39 4.41
N GLY A 48 41.10 -5.71 5.71
CA GLY A 48 40.99 -4.72 6.79
C GLY A 48 39.56 -4.32 7.16
N TRP A 49 38.54 -5.00 6.62
CA TRP A 49 37.13 -4.72 6.89
C TRP A 49 36.38 -5.97 7.37
N ASP A 50 35.45 -5.78 8.31
CA ASP A 50 34.48 -6.79 8.71
C ASP A 50 33.35 -6.84 7.68
N LEU A 51 33.43 -7.80 6.76
CA LEU A 51 32.42 -7.95 5.71
C LEU A 51 31.12 -8.56 6.25
N PRO A 52 29.97 -8.25 5.62
CA PRO A 52 28.71 -8.94 5.88
C PRO A 52 28.84 -10.45 5.82
N ALA A 53 28.37 -11.13 6.87
CA ALA A 53 28.22 -12.59 6.83
C ALA A 53 27.22 -12.99 5.74
N ILE A 54 27.55 -14.06 5.02
CA ILE A 54 26.74 -14.66 3.96
C ILE A 54 27.03 -16.16 3.86
N LYS A 55 26.02 -16.99 3.58
CA LYS A 55 26.21 -18.44 3.36
C LYS A 55 26.27 -18.78 1.87
N ALA A 56 26.74 -19.98 1.57
CA ALA A 56 26.70 -20.50 0.20
C ALA A 56 25.25 -20.58 -0.30
N GLY A 57 25.00 -20.13 -1.53
CA GLY A 57 23.67 -20.08 -2.13
C GLY A 57 22.90 -18.78 -1.87
N GLU A 58 23.38 -17.91 -0.97
CA GLU A 58 22.75 -16.62 -0.68
C GLU A 58 23.34 -15.48 -1.52
N SER A 59 22.60 -14.38 -1.66
CA SER A 59 23.08 -13.11 -2.22
C SER A 59 22.76 -11.96 -1.26
N ARG A 60 23.74 -11.09 -1.01
CA ARG A 60 23.57 -9.96 -0.09
C ARG A 60 24.18 -8.69 -0.65
N THR A 61 23.40 -7.61 -0.58
CA THR A 61 23.86 -6.23 -0.82
C THR A 61 23.61 -5.42 0.45
N GLN A 62 24.66 -4.88 1.06
CA GLN A 62 24.56 -4.20 2.35
C GLN A 62 25.23 -2.83 2.30
N THR A 63 24.49 -1.80 2.69
CA THR A 63 24.97 -0.41 2.71
C THR A 63 25.72 -0.08 4.00
N ARG A 64 25.23 -0.60 5.13
CA ARG A 64 25.84 -0.50 6.46
C ARG A 64 25.26 -1.57 7.38
N GLU A 65 25.79 -1.72 8.59
CA GLU A 65 25.19 -2.60 9.59
C GLU A 65 23.67 -2.32 9.75
N GLY A 66 22.86 -3.38 9.67
CA GLY A 66 21.40 -3.28 9.79
C GLY A 66 20.63 -2.85 8.54
N VAL A 67 21.28 -2.41 7.45
CA VAL A 67 20.59 -1.94 6.22
C VAL A 67 21.07 -2.69 4.99
N TYR A 68 20.23 -3.60 4.47
CA TYR A 68 20.60 -4.52 3.40
C TYR A 68 19.41 -5.04 2.58
N GLN A 69 19.74 -5.62 1.44
CA GLN A 69 18.90 -6.53 0.66
C GLN A 69 19.55 -7.90 0.66
N HIS A 70 18.80 -8.95 1.00
CA HIS A 70 19.28 -10.32 1.13
C HIS A 70 18.33 -11.28 0.43
N ILE A 71 18.90 -12.24 -0.29
CA ILE A 71 18.20 -13.39 -0.86
C ILE A 71 18.82 -14.61 -0.20
N ASP A 72 18.03 -15.39 0.53
CA ASP A 72 18.51 -16.59 1.18
C ASP A 72 18.65 -17.78 0.20
N ASP A 73 19.14 -18.90 0.69
CA ASP A 73 19.37 -20.13 -0.08
C ASP A 73 18.06 -20.80 -0.54
N ALA A 74 16.92 -20.48 0.10
CA ALA A 74 15.59 -20.89 -0.31
C ALA A 74 14.93 -19.92 -1.32
N GLY A 75 15.58 -18.79 -1.63
CA GLY A 75 15.09 -17.76 -2.55
C GLY A 75 14.16 -16.73 -1.92
N ASN A 76 14.07 -16.66 -0.58
CA ASN A 76 13.30 -15.63 0.11
C ASN A 76 14.03 -14.29 0.07
N PHE A 77 13.28 -13.20 -0.15
CA PHE A 77 13.81 -11.84 -0.17
C PHE A 77 13.60 -11.16 1.19
N GLU A 78 14.67 -10.64 1.78
CA GLU A 78 14.63 -9.74 2.94
C GLU A 78 15.18 -8.36 2.55
N ASN A 79 14.38 -7.31 2.71
CA ASN A 79 14.82 -5.92 2.58
C ASN A 79 14.74 -5.25 3.96
N LYS A 80 15.89 -4.89 4.51
CA LYS A 80 15.99 -4.25 5.83
C LYS A 80 16.45 -2.80 5.69
N THR A 81 15.66 -1.90 6.26
CA THR A 81 15.90 -0.45 6.32
C THR A 81 15.77 0.05 7.76
N ASP A 82 16.24 1.26 8.05
CA ASP A 82 16.07 1.87 9.38
C ASP A 82 14.61 2.18 9.70
N GLU A 83 13.83 2.52 8.67
CA GLU A 83 12.41 2.73 8.84
C GLU A 83 11.70 1.38 9.02
N SER A 84 10.80 1.30 10.00
CA SER A 84 10.03 0.09 10.23
C SER A 84 9.14 -0.20 9.03
N LEU A 85 8.98 -1.49 8.70
CA LEU A 85 8.00 -1.92 7.70
C LEU A 85 6.60 -1.40 8.03
N THR A 86 6.24 -1.27 9.32
CA THR A 86 4.95 -0.69 9.75
C THR A 86 4.76 0.74 9.24
N ASN A 87 5.78 1.59 9.34
CA ASN A 87 5.71 2.98 8.88
C ASN A 87 5.72 3.06 7.35
N ILE A 88 6.51 2.20 6.69
CA ILE A 88 6.55 2.10 5.22
C ILE A 88 5.18 1.65 4.68
N ILE A 89 4.57 0.63 5.30
CA ILE A 89 3.23 0.13 4.96
C ILE A 89 2.17 1.21 5.24
N GLY A 90 2.29 1.94 6.35
CA GLY A 90 1.42 3.08 6.66
C GLY A 90 1.44 4.16 5.56
N LYS A 91 2.61 4.41 4.95
CA LYS A 91 2.75 5.33 3.81
C LYS A 91 2.23 4.75 2.49
N LEU A 92 2.31 3.42 2.30
CA LEU A 92 1.77 2.72 1.12
C LEU A 92 0.24 2.64 1.09
N ALA A 93 -0.43 2.77 2.24
CA ALA A 93 -1.90 2.77 2.34
C ALA A 93 -2.57 3.97 1.64
N GLU A 94 -1.80 4.97 1.22
CA GLU A 94 -2.27 6.13 0.46
C GLU A 94 -1.81 6.05 -1.01
N LEU A 95 -2.45 5.16 -1.79
CA LEU A 95 -2.20 5.07 -3.23
C LEU A 95 -3.13 6.03 -3.98
N GLN A 96 -2.68 7.26 -4.25
CA GLN A 96 -3.38 8.19 -5.13
C GLN A 96 -3.17 7.78 -6.60
N CYS A 97 -3.99 6.87 -7.10
CA CYS A 97 -3.98 6.50 -8.53
C CYS A 97 -5.05 7.27 -9.30
N GLN A 98 -4.73 7.73 -10.52
CA GLN A 98 -5.71 8.38 -11.41
C GLN A 98 -6.80 7.41 -11.89
N THR A 99 -6.53 6.10 -11.89
CA THR A 99 -7.50 5.08 -12.30
C THR A 99 -7.26 3.78 -11.54
N HIS A 100 -8.32 3.23 -10.94
CA HIS A 100 -8.35 1.88 -10.38
C HIS A 100 -9.38 1.04 -11.17
N LYS A 101 -8.90 0.06 -11.93
CA LYS A 101 -9.76 -0.88 -12.68
C LYS A 101 -9.66 -2.27 -12.07
N VAL A 102 -10.77 -2.78 -11.56
CA VAL A 102 -10.88 -4.16 -11.05
C VAL A 102 -11.77 -4.96 -11.99
N THR A 103 -11.26 -6.10 -12.48
CA THR A 103 -12.04 -7.05 -13.29
C THR A 103 -11.84 -8.44 -12.69
N ALA A 104 -12.87 -8.93 -12.00
CA ALA A 104 -12.86 -10.26 -11.41
C ALA A 104 -13.64 -11.22 -12.31
N SER A 105 -13.12 -12.44 -12.49
CA SER A 105 -13.79 -13.51 -13.24
C SER A 105 -14.76 -14.33 -12.40
N ILE A 106 -14.63 -14.27 -11.07
CA ILE A 106 -15.44 -15.05 -10.12
C ILE A 106 -16.06 -14.13 -9.06
N GLU A 107 -15.26 -13.52 -8.19
CA GLU A 107 -15.78 -12.71 -7.08
C GLU A 107 -14.85 -11.56 -6.68
N GLN A 108 -15.42 -10.55 -6.01
CA GLN A 108 -14.69 -9.53 -5.25
C GLN A 108 -15.23 -9.50 -3.82
N ASN A 109 -14.34 -9.50 -2.84
CA ASN A 109 -14.70 -9.57 -1.43
C ASN A 109 -14.02 -8.45 -0.65
N TYR A 110 -14.80 -7.61 0.03
CA TYR A 110 -14.32 -6.44 0.77
C TYR A 110 -14.76 -6.54 2.24
N HIS A 111 -13.80 -6.75 3.15
CA HIS A 111 -14.04 -6.84 4.59
C HIS A 111 -13.36 -5.68 5.30
N SER A 112 -14.15 -4.80 5.90
CA SER A 112 -13.65 -3.73 6.76
C SER A 112 -14.66 -3.46 7.87
N PRO A 113 -14.22 -3.16 9.11
CA PRO A 113 -15.10 -2.66 10.17
C PRO A 113 -15.81 -1.36 9.76
N LYS A 114 -15.17 -0.54 8.93
CA LYS A 114 -15.66 0.75 8.44
C LYS A 114 -15.30 0.96 6.98
N THR A 115 -16.30 1.19 6.13
CA THR A 115 -16.14 1.29 4.68
C THR A 115 -16.59 2.66 4.18
N TRP A 116 -15.78 3.24 3.29
CA TRP A 116 -16.16 4.39 2.47
C TRP A 116 -16.19 3.95 1.02
N LEU A 117 -17.32 4.17 0.34
CA LEU A 117 -17.49 3.90 -1.08
C LEU A 117 -18.11 5.12 -1.74
N GLY A 118 -17.31 5.91 -2.46
CA GLY A 118 -17.80 7.11 -3.13
C GLY A 118 -16.70 8.15 -3.36
N SER A 119 -17.09 9.42 -3.47
CA SER A 119 -16.16 10.56 -3.61
C SER A 119 -15.72 11.07 -2.24
N ASP A 120 -14.92 12.14 -2.18
CA ASP A 120 -14.57 12.78 -0.90
C ASP A 120 -15.79 13.38 -0.17
N SER A 121 -16.83 13.72 -0.93
CA SER A 121 -18.02 14.40 -0.41
C SER A 121 -19.20 13.47 -0.15
N GLU A 122 -19.26 12.31 -0.83
CA GLU A 122 -20.45 11.46 -0.85
C GLU A 122 -20.07 9.99 -0.62
N ASN A 123 -20.77 9.34 0.30
CA ASN A 123 -20.58 7.92 0.61
C ASN A 123 -21.88 7.17 0.30
N VAL A 124 -21.79 6.19 -0.61
CA VAL A 124 -22.93 5.33 -1.00
C VAL A 124 -23.57 4.66 0.20
N LEU A 125 -22.80 4.24 1.21
CA LEU A 125 -23.36 3.62 2.42
C LEU A 125 -24.16 4.62 3.27
N LYS A 126 -23.78 5.91 3.23
CA LYS A 126 -24.53 6.97 3.90
C LYS A 126 -25.83 7.29 3.15
N LEU A 127 -25.78 7.39 1.83
CA LEU A 127 -26.98 7.53 0.99
C LEU A 127 -27.97 6.38 1.20
N LEU A 128 -27.48 5.14 1.33
CA LEU A 128 -28.32 3.99 1.64
C LEU A 128 -28.99 4.12 3.03
N SER A 129 -28.27 4.61 4.04
CA SER A 129 -28.85 4.90 5.36
C SER A 129 -29.93 5.98 5.28
N GLU A 130 -29.71 7.05 4.53
CA GLU A 130 -30.68 8.14 4.33
C GLU A 130 -31.91 7.67 3.54
N LEU A 131 -31.72 6.78 2.57
CA LEU A 131 -32.81 6.11 1.87
C LEU A 131 -33.64 5.24 2.83
N MET A 132 -33.00 4.45 3.70
CA MET A 132 -33.70 3.64 4.71
C MET A 132 -34.51 4.52 5.68
N GLU A 133 -33.98 5.66 6.08
CA GLU A 133 -34.70 6.65 6.90
C GLU A 133 -35.91 7.22 6.15
N THR A 134 -35.75 7.55 4.86
CA THR A 134 -36.84 8.03 4.02
C THR A 134 -37.94 6.98 3.88
N VAL A 135 -37.59 5.70 3.72
CA VAL A 135 -38.53 4.57 3.66
C VAL A 135 -39.27 4.40 4.99
N ASN A 136 -38.56 4.51 6.12
CA ASN A 136 -39.16 4.49 7.46
C ASN A 136 -40.21 5.61 7.64
N ALA A 137 -39.84 6.84 7.29
CA ALA A 137 -40.72 8.00 7.38
C ALA A 137 -41.95 7.88 6.46
N LEU A 138 -41.76 7.37 5.24
CA LEU A 138 -42.84 7.13 4.30
C LEU A 138 -43.83 6.09 4.85
N ALA A 139 -43.34 4.95 5.33
CA ALA A 139 -44.19 3.91 5.91
C ALA A 139 -44.94 4.41 7.16
N THR A 140 -44.28 5.19 8.02
CA THR A 140 -44.91 5.83 9.18
C THR A 140 -46.03 6.79 8.77
N THR A 141 -45.81 7.55 7.68
CA THR A 141 -46.83 8.44 7.12
C THR A 141 -48.02 7.65 6.58
N CYS A 142 -47.78 6.55 5.86
CA CYS A 142 -48.84 5.68 5.36
C CYS A 142 -49.65 5.05 6.51
N ALA A 143 -49.00 4.62 7.59
CA ALA A 143 -49.68 4.02 8.74
C ALA A 143 -50.69 4.96 9.43
N SER A 144 -50.43 6.26 9.41
CA SER A 144 -51.24 7.29 10.07
C SER A 144 -52.12 8.10 9.10
N HIS A 145 -52.00 7.87 7.80
CA HIS A 145 -52.72 8.60 6.77
C HIS A 145 -54.23 8.37 6.85
N LYS A 146 -55.03 9.45 6.83
CA LYS A 146 -56.50 9.39 6.80
C LYS A 146 -57.10 10.54 6.02
N HIS A 147 -58.31 10.36 5.50
CA HIS A 147 -59.10 11.41 4.84
C HIS A 147 -60.11 12.01 5.84
N GLY A 148 -59.80 13.17 6.40
CA GLY A 148 -60.67 13.85 7.37
C GLY A 148 -60.95 13.00 8.60
N ASN A 149 -62.22 12.64 8.81
CA ASN A 149 -62.67 11.83 9.94
C ASN A 149 -62.70 10.32 9.64
N SER A 150 -62.15 9.85 8.52
CA SER A 150 -62.03 8.42 8.28
C SER A 150 -61.14 7.73 9.32
N PRO A 151 -61.35 6.43 9.59
CA PRO A 151 -60.35 5.61 10.26
C PRO A 151 -59.01 5.63 9.50
N ALA A 152 -57.94 5.23 10.19
CA ALA A 152 -56.66 4.90 9.57
C ALA A 152 -56.81 3.70 8.60
N PRO A 153 -55.82 3.42 7.73
CA PRO A 153 -55.90 2.32 6.79
C PRO A 153 -55.98 0.98 7.54
N ASN A 154 -56.63 -0.02 6.94
CA ASN A 154 -56.73 -1.34 7.54
C ASN A 154 -55.34 -1.98 7.69
N GLU A 155 -54.40 -1.58 6.82
CA GLU A 155 -53.01 -2.04 6.75
C GLU A 155 -52.05 -1.20 7.63
N ALA A 156 -52.56 -0.33 8.51
CA ALA A 156 -51.73 0.54 9.35
C ALA A 156 -50.68 -0.23 10.19
N GLY A 157 -51.04 -1.44 10.65
CA GLY A 157 -50.12 -2.34 11.35
C GLY A 157 -48.98 -2.84 10.47
N ASP A 158 -49.26 -3.13 9.20
CA ASP A 158 -48.26 -3.60 8.24
C ASP A 158 -47.26 -2.49 7.91
N PHE A 159 -47.74 -1.27 7.66
CA PHE A 159 -46.88 -0.11 7.44
C PHE A 159 -45.99 0.20 8.65
N SER A 160 -46.53 0.12 9.88
CA SER A 160 -45.74 0.31 11.10
C SER A 160 -44.65 -0.76 11.27
N SER A 161 -44.95 -1.99 10.84
CA SER A 161 -43.99 -3.09 10.86
C SER A 161 -42.87 -2.88 9.82
N GLN A 162 -43.20 -2.41 8.62
CA GLN A 162 -42.24 -2.08 7.57
C GLN A 162 -41.32 -0.91 7.98
N ALA A 163 -41.88 0.12 8.63
CA ALA A 163 -41.12 1.23 9.21
C ALA A 163 -40.05 0.72 10.21
N SER A 164 -40.46 -0.17 11.11
CA SER A 164 -39.57 -0.81 12.09
C SER A 164 -38.49 -1.68 11.44
N GLN A 165 -38.81 -2.36 10.33
CA GLN A 165 -37.85 -3.15 9.56
C GLN A 165 -36.79 -2.26 8.90
N ALA A 166 -37.18 -1.17 8.27
CA ALA A 166 -36.25 -0.21 7.66
C ALA A 166 -35.29 0.38 8.70
N ASN A 167 -35.82 0.76 9.87
CA ASN A 167 -35.00 1.26 10.98
C ASN A 167 -34.00 0.21 11.49
N SER A 168 -34.42 -1.06 11.55
CA SER A 168 -33.53 -2.17 11.95
C SER A 168 -32.42 -2.43 10.93
N GLN A 169 -32.71 -2.31 9.63
CA GLN A 169 -31.71 -2.42 8.57
C GLN A 169 -30.71 -1.27 8.64
N LYS A 170 -31.19 -0.04 8.87
CA LYS A 170 -30.35 1.14 9.08
C LYS A 170 -29.38 0.94 10.24
N GLY A 171 -29.87 0.44 11.38
CA GLY A 171 -29.04 0.14 12.56
C GLY A 171 -27.94 -0.91 12.31
N ARG A 172 -28.05 -1.74 11.26
CA ARG A 172 -26.99 -2.67 10.85
C ARG A 172 -26.00 -2.05 9.86
N LEU A 173 -26.43 -1.07 9.07
CA LEU A 173 -25.61 -0.37 8.08
C LEU A 173 -24.75 0.72 8.72
N ASP A 174 -25.32 1.54 9.60
CA ASP A 174 -24.60 2.66 10.24
C ASP A 174 -23.28 2.24 10.93
N PRO A 175 -23.20 1.09 11.63
CA PRO A 175 -21.96 0.64 12.25
C PRO A 175 -20.84 0.34 11.26
N ILE A 176 -21.13 0.02 10.00
CA ILE A 176 -20.11 -0.31 8.98
C ILE A 176 -19.78 0.86 8.04
N THR A 177 -20.50 1.98 8.13
CA THR A 177 -20.23 3.19 7.34
C THR A 177 -19.11 4.00 7.97
N LYS A 178 -18.05 4.30 7.19
CA LYS A 178 -16.96 5.22 7.57
C LYS A 178 -17.43 6.67 7.53
#